data_AF-A0A7Y2YM62-F1
#
_entry.id   AF-A0A7Y2YM62-F1
#
_cell.length_a   1.000
_cell.length_b   1.000
_cell.length_c   1.000
_cell.angle_alpha   90.00
_cell.angle_beta   90.00
_cell.angle_gamma   90.00
#
_symmetry.space_group_name_H-M   'P 1'
#
loop_
_entity.id
_entity.type
_entity.pdbx_description
1 polymer ?
#
loop_
_entity_poly.entity_id
_entity_poly.type
_entity_poly.pdbx_seq_one_letter_code
_entity_poly.pdbx_strand_id
1 'polypeptide(L)'
;ELMLLVAEPMAGWVPIDTIGGVALANLIALFGIVLVCFLAGLVARNALASGLVEKLESRVLTKIPGYTLVKSIKGGFEKESAQQLKPVALSLGTAERFGFEVQKLPDGRSMVFLPSVPNIWSGITQILPADQVTYLDTPITSIMDHFERYGHGADELLARQQTNEPAPTEPDQGKQP
;
A
#
# COMPACT_ATOMS: atom_id res chain seq x y z
N GLU A 1 41.59 -24.62 2.02
CA GLU A 1 41.97 -25.42 0.84
C GLU A 1 41.28 -24.96 -0.45
N LEU A 2 39.94 -24.87 -0.53
CA LEU A 2 39.23 -24.34 -1.71
C LEU A 2 39.69 -22.94 -2.17
N MET A 3 40.11 -22.09 -1.22
CA MET A 3 40.56 -20.73 -1.49
C MET A 3 41.91 -20.67 -2.23
N LEU A 4 42.80 -21.64 -2.00
CA LEU A 4 44.10 -21.74 -2.70
C LEU A 4 43.94 -22.32 -4.11
N LEU A 5 43.00 -23.25 -4.27
CA LEU A 5 42.73 -23.94 -5.54
C LEU A 5 42.14 -23.01 -6.62
N VAL A 6 41.48 -21.93 -6.19
CA VAL A 6 40.99 -20.86 -7.07
C VAL A 6 42.04 -19.74 -7.25
N ALA A 7 42.89 -19.51 -6.24
CA ALA A 7 43.87 -18.43 -6.25
C ALA A 7 45.08 -18.70 -7.18
N GLU A 8 45.60 -19.93 -7.22
CA GLU A 8 46.77 -20.26 -8.05
C GLU A 8 46.58 -20.10 -9.56
N PRO A 9 45.48 -20.58 -10.18
CA PRO A 9 45.29 -20.39 -11.63
C PRO A 9 44.99 -18.93 -12.00
N MET A 10 44.49 -18.12 -11.05
CA MET A 10 44.24 -16.69 -11.28
C MET A 10 45.52 -15.85 -11.22
N ALA A 11 46.50 -16.23 -10.41
CA ALA A 11 47.77 -15.52 -10.28
C ALA A 11 48.63 -15.58 -11.57
N GLY A 12 48.49 -16.64 -12.36
CA GLY A 12 49.23 -16.81 -13.62
C GLY A 12 48.71 -15.98 -14.80
N TRP A 13 47.46 -15.50 -14.75
CA TRP A 13 46.83 -14.77 -15.86
C TRP A 13 46.85 -13.24 -15.68
N VAL A 14 47.31 -12.74 -14.53
CA VAL A 14 47.43 -11.30 -14.27
C VAL A 14 48.88 -10.96 -13.96
N PRO A 15 49.70 -10.54 -14.95
CA PRO A 15 50.99 -9.94 -14.68
C PRO A 15 50.74 -8.55 -14.06
N ILE A 16 50.84 -8.43 -12.73
CA ILE A 16 50.58 -7.19 -11.98
C ILE A 16 51.84 -6.28 -11.96
N ASP A 17 52.97 -6.74 -12.49
CA ASP A 17 54.28 -6.07 -12.34
C ASP A 17 54.52 -4.89 -13.30
N THR A 18 53.48 -4.32 -13.91
CA THR A 18 53.60 -3.11 -14.74
C THR A 18 52.36 -2.23 -14.55
N ILE A 19 52.52 -0.90 -14.53
CA ILE A 19 51.44 0.08 -14.32
C ILE A 19 50.21 -0.18 -15.23
N GLY A 20 50.42 -0.77 -16.41
CA GLY A 20 49.34 -1.22 -17.31
C GLY A 20 48.53 -2.43 -16.83
N GLY A 21 49.12 -3.35 -16.06
CA GLY A 21 48.47 -4.53 -15.51
C GLY A 21 47.45 -4.21 -14.42
N VAL A 22 47.74 -3.23 -13.55
CA VAL A 22 46.80 -2.73 -12.53
C VAL A 22 45.61 -2.02 -13.19
N ALA A 23 45.86 -1.21 -14.22
CA ALA A 23 44.81 -0.54 -14.98
C ALA A 23 43.88 -1.54 -15.68
N LEU A 24 44.44 -2.60 -16.28
CA LEU A 24 43.68 -3.66 -16.93
C LEU A 24 42.86 -4.48 -15.91
N ALA A 25 43.44 -4.81 -14.76
CA ALA A 25 42.75 -5.51 -13.68
C ALA A 25 41.55 -4.71 -13.15
N ASN A 26 41.70 -3.40 -12.95
CA ASN A 26 40.60 -2.53 -12.55
C ASN A 26 39.50 -2.44 -13.61
N LEU A 27 39.85 -2.40 -14.89
CA LEU A 27 38.88 -2.39 -15.98
C LEU A 27 38.06 -3.70 -16.02
N ILE A 28 38.73 -4.84 -15.83
CA ILE A 28 38.09 -6.16 -15.76
C ILE A 28 37.18 -6.25 -14.53
N ALA A 29 37.63 -5.76 -13.37
CA ALA A 29 36.81 -5.75 -12.15
C ALA A 29 35.57 -4.87 -12.31
N LEU A 30 35.72 -3.66 -12.86
CA LEU A 30 34.61 -2.76 -13.15
C LEU A 30 33.62 -3.40 -14.12
N PHE A 31 34.12 -4.00 -15.20
CA PHE A 31 33.29 -4.70 -16.16
C PHE A 31 32.55 -5.88 -15.51
N GLY A 32 33.22 -6.64 -14.64
CA GLY A 32 32.61 -7.71 -13.86
C GLY A 32 31.46 -7.23 -12.98
N ILE A 33 31.65 -6.12 -12.26
CA ILE A 33 30.59 -5.51 -11.43
C ILE A 33 29.41 -5.08 -12.30
N VAL A 34 29.68 -4.36 -13.40
CA VAL A 34 28.62 -3.91 -14.34
C VAL A 34 27.87 -5.11 -14.91
N LEU A 35 28.56 -6.18 -15.29
CA LEU A 35 27.96 -7.38 -15.84
C LEU A 35 27.06 -8.07 -14.80
N VAL A 36 27.52 -8.21 -13.55
CA VAL A 36 26.73 -8.79 -12.47
C VAL A 36 25.48 -7.96 -12.20
N CYS A 37 25.63 -6.63 -12.10
CA CYS A 37 24.49 -5.72 -11.92
C CYS A 37 23.51 -5.80 -13.09
N PHE A 38 24.02 -5.89 -14.33
CA PHE A 38 23.20 -6.02 -15.53
C PHE A 38 22.41 -7.33 -15.56
N LEU A 39 23.06 -8.46 -15.23
CA LEU A 39 22.41 -9.77 -15.15
C LEU A 39 21.37 -9.81 -14.02
N ALA A 40 21.68 -9.26 -12.86
CA ALA A 40 20.73 -9.12 -11.76
C ALA A 40 19.51 -8.27 -12.18
N GLY A 41 19.74 -7.16 -12.88
CA GLY A 41 18.67 -6.31 -13.43
C GLY A 41 17.82 -7.03 -14.48
N LEU A 42 18.45 -7.84 -15.35
CA LEU A 42 17.75 -8.63 -16.36
C LEU A 42 16.90 -9.74 -15.73
N VAL A 43 17.42 -10.42 -14.70
CA VAL A 43 16.68 -11.39 -13.88
C VAL A 43 15.54 -10.69 -13.15
N ALA A 44 15.76 -9.52 -12.56
CA ALA A 44 14.72 -8.74 -11.90
C ALA A 44 13.61 -8.33 -12.88
N ARG A 45 13.96 -7.88 -14.08
CA ARG A 45 12.99 -7.55 -15.14
C ARG A 45 12.18 -8.77 -15.55
N ASN A 46 12.82 -9.94 -15.65
CA ASN A 46 12.12 -11.19 -15.97
C ASN A 46 11.30 -11.74 -14.79
N ALA A 47 11.72 -11.51 -13.55
CA ALA A 47 10.99 -11.86 -12.34
C ALA A 47 9.77 -10.97 -12.10
N LEU A 48 9.81 -9.71 -12.54
CA LEU A 48 8.64 -8.82 -12.59
C LEU A 48 7.67 -9.22 -13.71
N ALA A 49 8.20 -9.74 -14.84
CA ALA A 49 7.38 -10.18 -15.98
C ALA A 49 6.81 -11.61 -15.85
N SER A 50 7.46 -12.47 -15.07
CA SER A 50 6.98 -13.82 -14.75
C SER A 50 6.34 -13.78 -13.36
N GLY A 51 5.21 -14.46 -13.12
CA GLY A 51 4.47 -14.47 -11.84
C GLY A 51 5.23 -15.04 -10.62
N LEU A 52 6.57 -15.05 -10.65
CA LEU A 52 7.45 -15.38 -9.55
C LEU A 52 7.36 -14.35 -8.42
N VAL A 53 7.16 -13.06 -8.74
CA VAL A 53 6.91 -12.01 -7.73
C VAL A 53 5.62 -12.28 -6.97
N GLU A 54 4.53 -12.63 -7.65
CA GLU A 54 3.26 -13.00 -7.00
C GLU A 54 3.41 -14.24 -6.09
N LYS A 55 4.23 -15.23 -6.50
CA LYS A 55 4.55 -16.40 -5.67
C LYS A 55 5.37 -16.05 -4.43
N LEU A 56 6.23 -15.03 -4.52
CA LEU A 56 7.02 -14.54 -3.39
C LEU A 56 6.17 -13.70 -2.43
N GLU A 57 5.32 -12.84 -2.97
CA GLU A 57 4.36 -12.04 -2.23
C GLU A 57 3.37 -12.91 -1.43
N SER A 58 2.76 -13.90 -2.09
CA SER A 58 1.77 -14.79 -1.47
C SER A 58 2.35 -15.66 -0.35
N ARG A 59 3.64 -16.00 -0.41
CA ARG A 59 4.28 -16.93 0.54
C ARG A 59 5.01 -16.23 1.70
N VAL A 60 5.51 -15.01 1.47
CA VAL A 60 6.35 -14.29 2.46
C VAL A 60 5.65 -13.03 2.95
N LEU A 61 5.00 -12.25 2.08
CA LEU A 61 4.48 -10.93 2.44
C LEU A 61 3.05 -10.99 3.00
N THR A 62 2.28 -12.05 2.76
CA THR A 62 1.01 -12.33 3.46
C THR A 62 1.19 -12.57 4.97
N LYS A 63 2.42 -12.86 5.42
CA LYS A 63 2.75 -12.95 6.85
C LYS A 63 2.97 -11.60 7.51
N ILE A 64 3.06 -10.51 6.74
CA ILE A 64 3.21 -9.16 7.27
C ILE A 64 1.80 -8.59 7.48
N PRO A 65 1.37 -8.35 8.74
CA PRO A 65 0.08 -7.73 9.02
C PRO A 65 -0.03 -6.39 8.28
N GLY A 66 -1.13 -6.17 7.56
CA GLY A 66 -1.36 -4.91 6.82
C GLY A 66 -0.75 -4.83 5.41
N TYR A 67 0.09 -5.78 4.97
CA TYR A 67 0.64 -5.74 3.60
C TYR A 67 -0.43 -5.84 2.52
N THR A 68 -1.47 -6.65 2.75
CA THR A 68 -2.62 -6.77 1.83
C THR A 68 -3.37 -5.44 1.68
N LEU A 69 -3.41 -4.62 2.73
CA LEU A 69 -4.01 -3.28 2.71
C LEU A 69 -3.18 -2.29 1.91
N VAL A 70 -1.86 -2.29 2.13
CA VAL A 70 -0.94 -1.44 1.36
C VAL A 70 -0.94 -1.85 -0.11
N LYS A 71 -0.99 -3.16 -0.40
CA LYS A 71 -1.07 -3.69 -1.77
C LYS A 71 -2.38 -3.30 -2.44
N SER A 72 -3.52 -3.37 -1.75
CA SER A 72 -4.81 -2.93 -2.33
C SER A 72 -4.86 -1.43 -2.61
N ILE A 73 -4.15 -0.62 -1.83
CA ILE A 73 -4.02 0.83 -2.04
C ILE A 73 -3.05 1.16 -3.19
N LYS A 74 -1.89 0.49 -3.28
CA LYS A 74 -0.86 0.76 -4.30
C LYS A 74 -1.13 0.10 -5.66
N GLY A 75 -1.82 -1.04 -5.67
CA GLY A 75 -1.96 -1.91 -6.84
C GLY A 75 -3.02 -1.49 -7.85
N GLY A 76 -3.81 -0.45 -7.59
CA GLY A 76 -4.81 0.06 -8.55
C GLY A 76 -5.75 -1.03 -9.08
N PHE A 77 -6.78 -1.37 -8.30
CA PHE A 77 -8.01 -2.03 -8.79
C PHE A 77 -7.83 -3.26 -9.71
N GLU A 78 -7.18 -4.32 -9.24
CA GLU A 78 -7.47 -5.66 -9.77
C GLU A 78 -8.83 -6.13 -9.25
N LYS A 79 -9.78 -6.24 -10.18
CA LYS A 79 -11.24 -6.33 -9.99
C LYS A 79 -11.78 -7.55 -9.22
N GLU A 80 -10.97 -8.53 -8.85
CA GLU A 80 -11.53 -9.84 -8.47
C GLU A 80 -11.25 -10.33 -7.04
N SER A 81 -10.47 -9.64 -6.20
CA SER A 81 -10.24 -10.16 -4.84
C SER A 81 -9.92 -9.14 -3.74
N ALA A 82 -9.80 -7.85 -4.05
CA ALA A 82 -9.64 -6.84 -3.01
C ALA A 82 -11.02 -6.37 -2.51
N GLN A 83 -11.37 -6.72 -1.28
CA GLN A 83 -12.38 -6.00 -0.51
C GLN A 83 -11.98 -4.51 -0.50
N GLN A 84 -12.66 -3.75 -1.34
CA GLN A 84 -12.36 -2.35 -1.62
C GLN A 84 -12.66 -1.56 -0.34
N LEU A 85 -11.62 -1.04 0.32
CA LEU A 85 -11.82 -0.14 1.45
C LEU A 85 -12.60 1.08 0.96
N LYS A 86 -13.80 1.31 1.50
CA LYS A 86 -14.59 2.48 1.15
C LYS A 86 -14.51 3.52 2.26
N PRO A 87 -14.06 4.74 1.98
CA PRO A 87 -14.10 5.84 2.93
C PRO A 87 -15.51 6.07 3.49
N VAL A 88 -15.61 6.12 4.81
CA VAL A 88 -16.88 6.31 5.53
C VAL A 88 -16.71 7.30 6.68
N ALA A 89 -17.74 8.09 6.93
CA ALA A 89 -17.99 8.74 8.20
C ALA A 89 -18.91 7.87 9.06
N LEU A 90 -18.59 7.83 10.35
CA LEU A 90 -19.20 6.95 11.32
C LEU A 90 -19.83 7.78 12.42
N SER A 91 -21.13 7.61 12.63
CA SER A 91 -21.84 8.22 13.75
C SER A 91 -21.76 7.31 14.97
N LEU A 92 -20.98 7.69 15.97
CA LEU A 92 -20.72 6.92 17.19
C LEU A 92 -21.17 7.72 18.42
N GLY A 93 -22.47 7.66 18.68
CA GLY A 93 -23.10 8.43 19.77
C GLY A 93 -23.04 9.92 19.47
N THR A 94 -22.25 10.67 20.25
CA THR A 94 -22.05 12.12 20.05
C THR A 94 -20.81 12.46 19.24
N ALA A 95 -20.04 11.45 18.79
CA ALA A 95 -18.82 11.64 18.04
C ALA A 95 -19.00 11.18 16.59
N GLU A 96 -18.44 11.95 15.66
CA GLU A 96 -18.22 11.50 14.29
C GLU A 96 -16.77 11.03 14.14
N ARG A 97 -16.56 9.94 13.40
CA ARG A 97 -15.21 9.44 13.09
C ARG A 97 -15.10 9.05 11.63
N PHE A 98 -13.92 9.20 11.06
CA PHE A 98 -13.62 8.66 9.75
C PHE A 98 -13.08 7.24 9.85
N GLY A 99 -13.31 6.45 8.81
CA GLY A 99 -12.81 5.09 8.71
C GLY A 99 -13.04 4.52 7.33
N PHE A 100 -12.98 3.20 7.26
CA PHE A 100 -13.18 2.45 6.02
C PHE A 100 -14.15 1.31 6.23
N GLU A 101 -15.18 1.19 5.38
CA GLU A 101 -15.91 -0.06 5.25
C GLU A 101 -14.98 -1.09 4.61
N VAL A 102 -14.74 -2.18 5.32
CA VAL A 102 -13.96 -3.34 4.86
C VAL A 102 -14.89 -4.35 4.19
N GLN A 103 -16.10 -4.52 4.73
CA GLN A 103 -17.06 -5.48 4.23
C GLN A 103 -18.50 -5.06 4.56
N LYS A 104 -19.39 -5.19 3.58
CA LYS A 104 -20.83 -5.16 3.80
C LYS A 104 -21.31 -6.57 4.21
N LEU A 105 -21.99 -6.68 5.34
CA LEU A 105 -22.55 -7.95 5.81
C LEU A 105 -23.89 -8.23 5.10
N PRO A 106 -24.29 -9.52 4.98
CA PRO A 106 -25.56 -9.89 4.35
C PRO A 106 -26.81 -9.32 5.05
N ASP A 107 -26.71 -8.99 6.33
CA ASP A 107 -27.79 -8.39 7.15
C ASP A 107 -27.86 -6.86 7.04
N GLY A 108 -27.06 -6.25 6.15
CA GLY A 108 -27.04 -4.81 5.90
C GLY A 108 -26.11 -4.01 6.81
N ARG A 109 -25.54 -4.61 7.85
CA ARG A 109 -24.50 -3.97 8.69
C ARG A 109 -23.17 -3.87 7.92
N SER A 110 -22.27 -3.04 8.42
CA SER A 110 -20.94 -2.86 7.84
C SER A 110 -19.85 -3.19 8.86
N MET A 111 -18.89 -4.03 8.45
CA MET A 111 -17.61 -4.17 9.14
C MET A 111 -16.73 -3.00 8.73
N VAL A 112 -16.38 -2.16 9.69
CA VAL A 112 -15.58 -0.97 9.49
C VAL A 112 -14.23 -1.08 10.20
N PHE A 113 -13.21 -0.46 9.63
CA PHE A 113 -11.90 -0.25 10.24
C PHE A 113 -11.73 1.24 10.56
N LEU A 114 -11.39 1.54 11.80
CA LEU A 114 -11.07 2.88 12.28
C LEU A 114 -9.57 2.94 12.57
N PRO A 115 -8.78 3.65 11.74
CA PRO A 115 -7.36 3.88 12.00
C PRO A 115 -7.12 4.56 13.35
N SER A 116 -5.92 4.35 13.89
CA SER A 116 -5.42 5.03 15.08
C SER A 116 -4.13 5.77 14.78
N VAL A 117 -3.76 6.72 15.64
CA VAL A 117 -2.48 7.42 15.58
C VAL A 117 -1.60 7.01 16.77
N PRO A 118 -0.25 7.02 16.66
CA PRO A 118 0.56 7.50 15.52
C PRO A 118 0.67 6.51 14.36
N ASN A 119 0.26 5.26 14.54
CA ASN A 119 0.34 4.23 13.48
C ASN A 119 -1.02 3.99 12.82
N ILE A 120 -1.25 4.67 11.69
CA ILE A 120 -2.49 4.64 10.90
C ILE A 120 -2.85 3.27 10.32
N TRP A 121 -1.89 2.34 10.29
CA TRP A 121 -2.11 0.96 9.85
C TRP A 121 -2.64 0.06 10.98
N SER A 122 -2.71 0.58 12.20
CA SER A 122 -3.34 -0.04 13.36
C SER A 122 -4.62 0.68 13.73
N GLY A 123 -5.48 0.02 14.52
CA GLY A 123 -6.77 0.59 14.87
C GLY A 123 -7.72 -0.46 15.40
N ILE A 124 -9.01 -0.14 15.35
CA ILE A 124 -10.07 -1.03 15.79
C ILE A 124 -11.00 -1.37 14.63
N THR A 125 -11.55 -2.57 14.65
CA THR A 125 -12.64 -2.96 13.76
C THR A 125 -13.95 -3.04 14.53
N GLN A 126 -15.04 -2.62 13.92
CA GLN A 126 -16.37 -2.63 14.53
C GLN A 126 -17.43 -3.00 13.50
N ILE A 127 -18.52 -3.61 13.97
CA ILE A 127 -19.72 -3.83 13.15
C ILE A 127 -20.71 -2.73 13.50
N LEU A 128 -21.11 -1.94 12.52
CA LEU A 128 -22.05 -0.84 12.69
C LEU A 128 -23.31 -1.06 11.85
N PRO A 129 -24.49 -0.64 12.34
CA PRO A 129 -25.70 -0.61 11.52
C PRO A 129 -25.58 0.42 10.40
N ALA A 130 -26.37 0.25 9.35
CA ALA A 130 -26.26 1.05 8.12
C ALA A 130 -26.53 2.55 8.34
N ASP A 131 -27.37 2.90 9.31
CA ASP A 131 -27.70 4.28 9.70
C ASP A 131 -26.55 5.00 10.41
N GLN A 132 -25.52 4.28 10.87
CA GLN A 132 -24.32 4.84 11.47
C GLN A 132 -23.14 4.93 10.49
N VAL A 133 -23.35 4.61 9.22
CA VAL A 133 -22.28 4.56 8.20
C VAL A 133 -22.67 5.40 7.00
N THR A 134 -21.99 6.54 6.83
CA THR A 134 -22.15 7.44 5.69
C THR A 134 -20.97 7.29 4.75
N TYR A 135 -21.20 6.91 3.49
CA TYR A 135 -20.12 6.80 2.51
C TYR A 135 -19.61 8.18 2.08
N LEU A 136 -18.30 8.28 1.93
CA LEU A 136 -17.64 9.52 1.53
C LEU A 136 -17.16 9.40 0.09
N ASP A 137 -17.55 10.36 -0.74
CA ASP A 137 -16.96 10.54 -2.06
C ASP A 137 -15.64 11.31 -1.92
N THR A 138 -14.64 10.64 -1.37
CA THR A 138 -13.33 11.20 -1.09
C THR A 138 -12.27 10.13 -1.30
N PRO A 139 -11.09 10.47 -1.85
CA PRO A 139 -10.01 9.50 -1.98
C PRO A 139 -9.60 8.92 -0.62
N ILE A 140 -9.25 7.63 -0.60
CA ILE A 140 -8.69 6.95 0.59
C ILE A 140 -7.50 7.74 1.16
N THR A 141 -6.66 8.31 0.29
CA THR A 141 -5.49 9.11 0.67
C THR A 141 -5.86 10.34 1.50
N SER A 142 -6.99 11.00 1.23
CA SER A 142 -7.41 12.17 2.02
C SER A 142 -7.78 11.80 3.45
N ILE A 143 -8.41 10.64 3.65
CA ILE A 143 -8.68 10.12 5.00
C ILE A 143 -7.37 9.70 5.69
N MET A 144 -6.44 9.06 4.96
CA MET A 144 -5.14 8.69 5.49
C MET A 144 -4.33 9.92 5.93
N ASP A 145 -4.26 10.95 5.08
CA ASP A 145 -3.58 12.23 5.38
C ASP A 145 -4.16 12.89 6.64
N HIS A 146 -5.49 12.82 6.82
CA HIS A 146 -6.14 13.31 8.03
C HIS A 146 -5.62 12.58 9.29
N PHE A 147 -5.48 11.25 9.24
CA PHE A 147 -4.92 10.49 10.36
C PHE A 147 -3.41 10.74 10.54
N GLU A 148 -2.62 10.82 9.47
CA GLU A 148 -1.18 11.16 9.56
C GLU A 148 -0.94 12.52 10.20
N ARG A 149 -1.88 13.46 10.00
CA ARG A 149 -1.87 14.80 10.60
C ARG A 149 -2.65 14.87 11.91
N TYR A 150 -2.84 13.75 12.61
CA TYR A 150 -3.50 13.68 13.93
C TYR A 150 -4.91 14.31 13.96
N GLY A 151 -5.62 14.26 12.84
CA GLY A 151 -6.98 14.75 12.72
C GLY A 151 -7.12 16.16 12.13
N HIS A 152 -6.02 16.83 11.76
CA HIS A 152 -6.09 18.14 11.11
C HIS A 152 -6.77 18.07 9.73
N GLY A 153 -7.57 19.09 9.37
CA GLY A 153 -8.27 19.17 8.08
C GLY A 153 -9.61 18.42 8.03
N ALA A 154 -10.23 18.16 9.18
CA ALA A 154 -11.54 17.51 9.25
C ALA A 154 -12.66 18.33 8.55
N ASP A 155 -12.54 19.65 8.58
CA ASP A 155 -13.46 20.59 7.92
C ASP A 155 -13.54 20.38 6.40
N GLU A 156 -12.41 20.13 5.75
CA GLU A 156 -12.36 19.82 4.32
C GLU A 156 -13.06 18.51 3.98
N LEU A 157 -12.92 17.51 4.86
CA LEU A 157 -13.59 16.21 4.71
C LEU A 157 -15.11 16.34 4.92
N LEU A 158 -15.54 17.13 5.91
CA LEU A 158 -16.94 17.37 6.23
C LEU A 158 -17.66 18.19 5.15
N ALA A 159 -17.02 19.24 4.60
CA ALA A 159 -17.61 20.06 3.54
C ALA A 159 -17.93 19.23 2.28
N ARG A 160 -17.11 18.22 1.98
CA ARG A 160 -17.33 17.30 0.86
C ARG A 160 -18.47 16.33 1.10
N GLN A 161 -18.82 16.03 2.36
CA GLN A 161 -20.01 15.24 2.67
C GLN A 161 -21.28 16.02 2.36
N GLN A 162 -21.34 17.27 2.84
CA GLN A 162 -22.52 18.13 2.74
C GLN A 162 -22.88 18.48 1.29
N THR A 163 -21.89 18.54 0.41
CA THR A 163 -22.11 18.81 -1.02
C THR A 163 -22.79 17.63 -1.74
N ASN A 164 -22.70 16.42 -1.18
CA ASN A 164 -23.21 15.18 -1.77
C ASN A 164 -24.48 14.66 -1.07
N GLU A 165 -24.94 15.31 0.00
CA GLU A 165 -26.24 15.03 0.59
C GLU A 165 -27.32 15.68 -0.30
N PRO A 166 -28.34 14.93 -0.77
CA PRO A 166 -29.46 15.55 -1.47
C PRO A 166 -30.11 16.59 -0.55
N ALA A 167 -30.36 17.79 -1.10
CA ALA A 167 -30.95 18.91 -0.37
C ALA A 167 -32.18 18.45 0.43
N PRO A 168 -32.39 18.95 1.66
CA PRO A 168 -33.55 18.58 2.46
C PRO A 168 -34.82 18.81 1.64
N THR A 169 -35.61 17.75 1.43
CA THR A 169 -36.94 17.87 0.84
C THR A 169 -37.73 18.86 1.69
N GLU A 170 -38.06 19.99 1.08
CA GLU A 170 -38.86 21.06 1.66
C GLU A 170 -40.10 20.43 2.32
N PRO A 171 -40.41 20.75 3.60
CA PRO A 171 -41.54 20.13 4.28
C PRO A 171 -42.82 20.46 3.50
N ASP A 172 -43.49 19.39 3.04
CA ASP A 172 -44.84 19.40 2.50
C ASP A 172 -45.71 20.21 3.46
N GLN A 173 -45.98 21.47 3.10
CA GLN A 173 -46.91 22.31 3.82
C GLN A 173 -48.29 21.71 3.63
N GLY A 174 -48.61 20.82 4.57
CA GLY A 174 -49.89 20.16 4.69
C GLY A 174 -51.01 21.17 4.49
N LYS A 175 -51.76 20.95 3.41
CA LYS A 175 -53.04 21.56 3.13
C LYS A 175 -53.94 21.33 4.34
N GLN A 176 -54.11 22.35 5.17
CA GLN A 176 -55.08 22.34 6.26
C GLN A 176 -56.52 22.32 5.69
N PRO A 177 -57.45 21.63 6.37
CA PRO A 177 -58.80 21.35 5.87
C PRO A 177 -59.67 22.60 5.73
#